data_AF-A0A924NPR8-F1
#
_entry.id   AF-A0A924NPR8-F1
#
_cell.length_a   1.000
_cell.length_b   1.000
_cell.length_c   1.000
_cell.angle_alpha   90.00
_cell.angle_beta   90.00
_cell.angle_gamma   90.00
#
_symmetry.space_group_name_H-M   'P 1'
#
loop_
_entity.id
_entity.type
_entity.pdbx_description
1 polymer ?
#
loop_
_entity_poly.entity_id
_entity_poly.type
_entity_poly.pdbx_seq_one_letter_code
_entity_poly.pdbx_strand_id
1 'polypeptide(L)'
;MPGRGAAAGRALRVVPEANTRVRAGRPVSFDDVAVGFAVDIGQGTDLAPVKVVGADVLTPAQIATRVWTGVTALRDGTDPGFSRTTRVAALVPALAMKPLLKASDLVLGALGRPLLGQVGNPLGAVFISNVAPLGVEEVFLAPVPFARAAVYISQGTITERAVVRDGAVVAVRQFTLCLTGDHRLVDGVQCAIFFDALVGLLKDPDRLG
;
A
#
# COMPACT_ATOMS: atom_id res chain seq x y z
N MET A 1 3.62 2.81 -10.83
CA MET A 1 3.15 2.09 -9.63
C MET A 1 3.75 0.68 -9.51
N PRO A 2 3.76 -0.18 -10.55
CA PRO A 2 4.17 -1.59 -10.40
C PRO A 2 5.63 -1.81 -9.96
N GLY A 3 6.59 -1.05 -10.51
CA GLY A 3 7.99 -1.12 -10.08
C GLY A 3 8.21 -0.76 -8.61
N ARG A 4 7.39 0.16 -8.05
CA ARG A 4 7.40 0.50 -6.62
C ARG A 4 6.88 -0.65 -5.77
N GLY A 5 5.89 -1.39 -6.27
CA GLY A 5 5.41 -2.60 -5.65
C GLY A 5 6.50 -3.67 -5.52
N ALA A 6 7.21 -3.93 -6.61
CA ALA A 6 8.31 -4.90 -6.62
C ALA A 6 9.46 -4.47 -5.70
N ALA A 7 9.83 -3.19 -5.76
CA ALA A 7 10.87 -2.62 -4.92
C ALA A 7 10.48 -2.65 -3.43
N ALA A 8 9.23 -2.31 -3.09
CA ALA A 8 8.73 -2.38 -1.71
C ALA A 8 8.68 -3.82 -1.18
N GLY A 9 8.22 -4.77 -1.99
CA GLY A 9 8.24 -6.19 -1.64
C GLY A 9 9.67 -6.69 -1.35
N ARG A 10 10.65 -6.29 -2.17
CA ARG A 10 12.07 -6.62 -1.95
C ARG A 10 12.66 -5.89 -0.74
N ALA A 11 12.25 -4.64 -0.47
CA ALA A 11 12.68 -3.91 0.72
C ALA A 11 12.22 -4.57 2.03
N LEU A 12 11.08 -5.26 2.03
CA LEU A 12 10.63 -6.06 3.18
C LEU A 12 11.57 -7.24 3.51
N ARG A 13 12.39 -7.71 2.55
CA ARG A 13 13.41 -8.73 2.84
C ARG A 13 14.61 -8.16 3.60
N VAL A 14 14.87 -6.86 3.43
CA VAL A 14 15.92 -6.15 4.16
C VAL A 14 15.44 -5.79 5.56
N VAL A 15 14.15 -5.45 5.70
CA VAL A 15 13.51 -5.09 6.99
C VAL A 15 12.33 -6.03 7.25
N PRO A 16 12.58 -7.29 7.69
CA PRO A 16 11.54 -8.27 7.93
C PRO A 16 10.56 -7.87 9.05
N GLU A 17 10.94 -6.98 9.95
CA GLU A 17 10.09 -6.40 11.00
C GLU A 17 8.92 -5.60 10.40
N ALA A 18 9.12 -5.00 9.23
CA ALA A 18 8.05 -4.32 8.49
C ALA A 18 7.07 -5.31 7.83
N ASN A 19 7.40 -6.61 7.74
CA ASN A 19 6.48 -7.65 7.28
C ASN A 19 5.70 -8.29 8.44
N THR A 20 5.17 -7.45 9.33
CA THR A 20 4.42 -7.88 10.52
C THR A 20 3.10 -7.13 10.67
N ARG A 21 2.20 -7.66 11.50
CA ARG A 21 0.95 -7.03 11.93
C ARG A 21 0.78 -7.12 13.44
N VAL A 22 0.03 -6.20 14.02
CA VAL A 22 -0.38 -6.29 15.43
C VAL A 22 -1.55 -7.26 15.58
N ARG A 23 -1.36 -8.38 16.27
CA ARG A 23 -2.41 -9.33 16.65
C ARG A 23 -2.43 -9.51 18.17
N ALA A 24 -3.56 -9.21 18.81
CA ALA A 24 -3.72 -9.28 20.26
C ALA A 24 -2.60 -8.54 21.04
N GLY A 25 -2.23 -7.35 20.57
CA GLY A 25 -1.19 -6.51 21.18
C GLY A 25 0.26 -6.95 20.93
N ARG A 26 0.49 -7.98 20.09
CA ARG A 26 1.83 -8.46 19.75
C ARG A 26 2.12 -8.34 18.25
N PRO A 27 3.35 -8.03 17.84
CA PRO A 27 3.78 -8.18 16.45
C PRO A 27 3.74 -9.66 16.05
N VAL A 28 3.16 -9.95 14.90
CA VAL A 28 3.11 -11.29 14.29
C VAL A 28 3.45 -11.14 12.81
N SER A 29 4.42 -11.91 12.33
CA SER A 29 4.84 -11.89 10.93
C SER A 29 3.74 -12.35 9.98
N PHE A 30 3.73 -11.81 8.77
CA PHE A 30 3.00 -12.39 7.66
C PHE A 30 3.77 -13.59 7.09
N ASP A 31 3.03 -14.60 6.62
CA ASP A 31 3.62 -15.78 5.97
C ASP A 31 4.07 -15.46 4.53
N ASP A 32 3.44 -14.46 3.92
CA ASP A 32 3.69 -13.97 2.57
C ASP A 32 4.12 -12.49 2.57
N VAL A 33 4.73 -12.05 1.47
CA VAL A 33 5.01 -10.64 1.23
C VAL A 33 3.95 -10.07 0.31
N ALA A 34 2.99 -9.35 0.89
CA ALA A 34 1.89 -8.73 0.16
C ALA A 34 2.00 -7.20 0.16
N VAL A 35 1.78 -6.61 -1.01
CA VAL A 35 1.69 -5.15 -1.20
C VAL A 35 0.30 -4.78 -1.69
N GLY A 36 -0.36 -3.87 -1.01
CA GLY A 36 -1.63 -3.28 -1.43
C GLY A 36 -1.43 -2.01 -2.26
N PHE A 37 -2.30 -1.79 -3.23
CA PHE A 37 -2.30 -0.61 -4.10
C PHE A 37 -3.64 0.10 -4.01
N ALA A 38 -3.65 1.40 -3.70
CA ALA A 38 -4.84 2.23 -3.88
C ALA A 38 -5.03 2.49 -5.38
N VAL A 39 -6.15 2.03 -5.93
CA VAL A 39 -6.49 2.22 -7.35
C VAL A 39 -7.78 2.99 -7.50
N ASP A 40 -7.80 3.86 -8.49
CA ASP A 40 -8.99 4.66 -8.82
C ASP A 40 -9.97 3.85 -9.67
N ILE A 41 -11.17 3.69 -9.12
CA ILE A 41 -12.28 2.94 -9.73
C ILE A 41 -13.46 3.86 -10.07
N GLY A 42 -13.39 5.15 -9.72
CA GLY A 42 -14.49 6.11 -9.83
C GLY A 42 -14.09 7.44 -10.45
N GLN A 43 -13.09 7.47 -11.34
CA GLN A 43 -12.59 8.70 -11.99
C GLN A 43 -12.21 9.79 -10.98
N GLY A 44 -11.53 9.40 -9.90
CA GLY A 44 -11.02 10.29 -8.86
C GLY A 44 -11.93 10.43 -7.64
N THR A 45 -13.12 9.81 -7.66
CA THR A 45 -14.09 9.89 -6.54
C THR A 45 -14.10 8.67 -5.64
N ASP A 46 -13.61 7.52 -6.14
CA ASP A 46 -13.63 6.26 -5.40
C ASP A 46 -12.30 5.50 -5.56
N LEU A 47 -11.70 5.14 -4.43
CA LEU A 47 -10.43 4.42 -4.34
C LEU A 47 -10.67 3.06 -3.69
N ALA A 48 -10.23 2.01 -4.36
CA ALA A 48 -10.29 0.66 -3.83
C ALA A 48 -8.89 0.06 -3.69
N PRO A 49 -8.66 -0.84 -2.73
CA PRO A 49 -7.39 -1.52 -2.60
C PRO A 49 -7.34 -2.76 -3.52
N VAL A 50 -6.20 -2.95 -4.20
CA VAL A 50 -5.84 -4.22 -4.85
C VAL A 50 -4.62 -4.79 -4.14
N LYS A 51 -4.75 -6.02 -3.62
CA LYS A 51 -3.65 -6.72 -2.94
C LYS A 51 -2.89 -7.63 -3.89
N VAL A 52 -1.57 -7.49 -3.95
CA VAL A 52 -0.69 -8.40 -4.70
C VAL A 52 0.18 -9.18 -3.71
N VAL A 53 -0.02 -10.49 -3.69
CA VAL A 53 0.76 -11.45 -2.89
C VAL A 53 2.03 -11.87 -3.66
N GLY A 54 3.14 -12.04 -2.94
CA GLY A 54 4.44 -12.41 -3.49
C GLY A 54 5.16 -11.25 -4.17
N ALA A 55 4.93 -10.01 -3.74
CA ALA A 55 5.48 -8.83 -4.41
C ALA A 55 7.02 -8.77 -4.42
N ASP A 56 7.68 -9.56 -3.57
CA ASP A 56 9.13 -9.68 -3.43
C ASP A 56 9.78 -10.59 -4.49
N VAL A 57 9.02 -11.50 -5.09
CA VAL A 57 9.49 -12.42 -6.15
C VAL A 57 9.04 -12.01 -7.55
N LEU A 58 8.00 -11.20 -7.66
CA LEU A 58 7.41 -10.84 -8.95
C LEU A 58 8.20 -9.74 -9.64
N THR A 59 8.22 -9.79 -10.97
CA THR A 59 8.72 -8.69 -11.78
C THR A 59 7.72 -7.52 -11.77
N PRO A 60 8.15 -6.28 -12.05
CA PRO A 60 7.26 -5.14 -12.21
C PRO A 60 6.12 -5.40 -13.21
N ALA A 61 6.40 -6.10 -14.31
CA ALA A 61 5.39 -6.45 -15.31
C ALA A 61 4.33 -7.40 -14.74
N GLN A 62 4.73 -8.44 -14.00
CA GLN A 62 3.80 -9.38 -13.37
C GLN A 62 2.92 -8.69 -12.31
N ILE A 63 3.50 -7.78 -11.52
CA ILE A 63 2.72 -6.95 -10.59
C ILE A 63 1.73 -6.08 -11.36
N ALA A 64 2.16 -5.45 -12.46
CA ALA A 64 1.28 -4.62 -13.28
C ALA A 64 0.07 -5.42 -13.77
N THR A 65 0.29 -6.63 -14.31
CA THR A 65 -0.80 -7.51 -14.75
C THR A 65 -1.77 -7.80 -13.61
N ARG A 66 -1.28 -8.18 -12.41
CA ARG A 66 -2.14 -8.49 -11.27
C ARG A 66 -2.93 -7.29 -10.77
N VAL A 67 -2.30 -6.11 -10.71
CA VAL A 67 -2.98 -4.87 -10.36
C VAL A 67 -4.08 -4.56 -11.38
N TRP A 68 -3.76 -4.63 -12.67
CA TRP A 68 -4.73 -4.36 -13.74
C TRP A 68 -5.91 -5.33 -13.72
N THR A 69 -5.69 -6.62 -13.50
CA THR A 69 -6.77 -7.60 -13.32
C THR A 69 -7.69 -7.21 -12.17
N GLY A 70 -7.14 -6.81 -11.01
CA GLY A 70 -7.94 -6.34 -9.87
C GLY A 70 -8.69 -5.04 -10.15
N VAL A 71 -8.04 -4.07 -10.82
CA VAL A 71 -8.67 -2.80 -11.23
C VAL A 71 -9.86 -3.05 -12.15
N THR A 72 -9.70 -3.89 -13.16
CA THR A 72 -10.79 -4.24 -14.08
C THR A 72 -11.94 -4.89 -13.34
N ALA A 73 -11.66 -5.86 -12.46
CA ALA A 73 -12.72 -6.51 -11.67
C ALA A 73 -13.50 -5.52 -10.78
N LEU A 74 -12.81 -4.56 -10.16
CA LEU A 74 -13.43 -3.53 -9.34
C LEU A 74 -14.25 -2.53 -10.16
N ARG A 75 -13.73 -2.07 -11.31
CA ARG A 75 -14.42 -1.12 -12.21
C ARG A 75 -15.66 -1.72 -12.86
N ASP A 76 -15.57 -3.00 -13.24
CA ASP A 76 -16.69 -3.71 -13.86
C ASP A 76 -17.75 -4.14 -12.82
N GLY A 77 -17.53 -3.84 -11.53
CA GLY A 77 -18.41 -4.23 -10.43
C GLY A 77 -18.47 -5.75 -10.22
N THR A 78 -17.53 -6.48 -10.79
CA THR A 78 -17.46 -7.95 -10.69
C THR A 78 -16.73 -8.41 -9.45
N ASP A 79 -16.10 -7.50 -8.69
CA ASP A 79 -15.59 -7.78 -7.35
C ASP A 79 -16.77 -7.95 -6.35
N PRO A 80 -17.06 -9.18 -5.91
CA PRO A 80 -18.22 -9.45 -5.07
C PRO A 80 -18.01 -8.99 -3.62
N GLY A 81 -16.77 -8.72 -3.22
CA GLY A 81 -16.42 -8.29 -1.87
C GLY A 81 -16.66 -6.80 -1.68
N PHE A 82 -16.13 -5.97 -2.57
CA PHE A 82 -16.13 -4.52 -2.46
C PHE A 82 -17.56 -3.95 -2.51
N SER A 83 -18.33 -4.35 -3.53
CA SER A 83 -19.73 -3.95 -3.71
C SER A 83 -20.61 -4.31 -2.50
N ARG A 84 -20.39 -5.50 -1.92
CA ARG A 84 -21.11 -5.97 -0.72
C ARG A 84 -20.73 -5.15 0.51
N THR A 85 -19.45 -4.90 0.74
CA THR A 85 -19.01 -4.11 1.90
C THR A 85 -19.46 -2.67 1.86
N THR A 86 -19.40 -2.02 0.70
CA THR A 86 -19.85 -0.63 0.53
C THR A 86 -21.36 -0.52 0.80
N ARG A 87 -22.15 -1.49 0.31
CA ARG A 87 -23.60 -1.54 0.59
C ARG A 87 -23.89 -1.76 2.07
N VAL A 88 -23.19 -2.66 2.75
CA VAL A 88 -23.36 -2.88 4.19
C VAL A 88 -23.02 -1.60 4.95
N ALA A 89 -21.89 -0.96 4.64
CA ALA A 89 -21.47 0.27 5.30
C ALA A 89 -22.48 1.42 5.12
N ALA A 90 -23.09 1.56 3.93
CA ALA A 90 -24.09 2.59 3.66
C ALA A 90 -25.41 2.41 4.42
N LEU A 91 -25.75 1.18 4.84
CA LEU A 91 -26.98 0.87 5.56
C LEU A 91 -26.84 0.91 7.09
N VAL A 92 -25.61 0.95 7.60
CA VAL A 92 -25.35 0.85 9.04
C VAL A 92 -25.51 2.22 9.71
N PRO A 93 -26.38 2.36 10.73
CA PRO A 93 -26.51 3.61 11.47
C PRO A 93 -25.18 4.01 12.15
N ALA A 94 -24.92 5.32 12.28
CA ALA A 94 -23.66 5.85 12.81
C ALA A 94 -23.27 5.27 14.19
N LEU A 95 -24.25 4.98 15.06
CA LEU A 95 -24.03 4.37 16.37
C LEU A 95 -23.44 2.96 16.28
N ALA A 96 -23.79 2.20 15.24
CA ALA A 96 -23.32 0.83 15.00
C ALA A 96 -22.02 0.77 14.18
N MET A 97 -21.53 1.90 13.65
CA MET A 97 -20.30 1.92 12.84
C MET A 97 -19.05 1.57 13.63
N LYS A 98 -18.87 2.14 14.83
CA LYS A 98 -17.71 1.83 15.68
C LYS A 98 -17.59 0.34 16.03
N PRO A 99 -18.64 -0.34 16.53
CA PRO A 99 -18.54 -1.78 16.80
C PRO A 99 -18.34 -2.60 15.52
N LEU A 100 -18.98 -2.22 14.41
CA LEU A 100 -18.75 -2.88 13.12
C LEU A 100 -17.29 -2.78 12.68
N LEU A 101 -16.69 -1.58 12.72
CA LEU A 101 -15.28 -1.37 12.36
C LEU A 101 -14.34 -2.18 13.26
N LYS A 102 -14.63 -2.27 14.57
CA LYS A 102 -13.85 -3.12 15.51
C LYS A 102 -13.99 -4.62 15.20
N ALA A 103 -15.19 -5.08 14.84
CA ALA A 103 -15.42 -6.46 14.46
C ALA A 103 -14.70 -6.79 13.13
N SER A 104 -14.81 -5.92 12.13
CA SER A 104 -14.11 -6.03 10.85
C SER A 104 -12.59 -6.01 11.06
N ASP A 105 -12.10 -5.12 11.91
CA ASP A 105 -10.70 -5.05 12.31
C ASP A 105 -10.20 -6.37 12.92
N LEU A 106 -10.95 -6.96 13.85
CA LEU A 106 -10.61 -8.24 14.46
C LEU A 106 -10.53 -9.36 13.42
N VAL A 107 -11.53 -9.48 12.54
CA VAL A 107 -11.60 -10.59 11.58
C VAL A 107 -10.63 -10.41 10.41
N LEU A 108 -10.73 -9.29 9.68
CA LEU A 108 -9.94 -9.02 8.49
C LEU A 108 -8.49 -8.70 8.84
N GLY A 109 -8.26 -7.88 9.87
CA GLY A 109 -6.93 -7.40 10.23
C GLY A 109 -6.21 -8.36 11.17
N ALA A 110 -6.71 -8.55 12.39
CA ALA A 110 -5.98 -9.27 13.43
C ALA A 110 -5.89 -10.78 13.13
N LEU A 111 -7.03 -11.40 12.82
CA LEU A 111 -7.11 -12.82 12.49
C LEU A 111 -6.69 -13.11 11.04
N GLY A 112 -6.69 -12.11 10.15
CA GLY A 112 -6.35 -12.30 8.75
C GLY A 112 -7.32 -13.20 8.00
N ARG A 113 -8.59 -13.28 8.45
CA ARG A 113 -9.61 -14.13 7.86
C ARG A 113 -10.49 -13.33 6.91
N PRO A 114 -10.95 -13.93 5.80
CA PRO A 114 -11.88 -13.25 4.90
C PRO A 114 -13.22 -12.98 5.59
N LEU A 115 -13.86 -11.86 5.24
CA LEU A 115 -15.17 -11.45 5.76
C LEU A 115 -15.94 -10.66 4.70
N LEU A 116 -17.22 -10.99 4.49
CA LEU A 116 -18.09 -10.28 3.54
C LEU A 116 -17.52 -10.17 2.11
N GLY A 117 -16.71 -11.14 1.69
CA GLY A 117 -16.05 -11.16 0.39
C GLY A 117 -14.73 -10.38 0.33
N GLN A 118 -14.36 -9.65 1.38
CA GLN A 118 -13.02 -9.08 1.52
C GLN A 118 -12.03 -10.16 1.93
N VAL A 119 -10.83 -10.09 1.37
CA VAL A 119 -9.70 -10.95 1.75
C VAL A 119 -9.14 -10.56 3.11
N GLY A 120 -8.58 -11.51 3.84
CA GLY A 120 -7.81 -11.23 5.05
C GLY A 120 -6.62 -10.32 4.75
N ASN A 121 -6.30 -9.42 5.67
CA ASN A 121 -5.22 -8.43 5.56
C ASN A 121 -5.25 -7.71 4.20
N PRO A 122 -6.31 -6.92 3.92
CA PRO A 122 -6.61 -6.45 2.58
C PRO A 122 -5.56 -5.50 1.98
N LEU A 123 -4.72 -4.87 2.82
CA LEU A 123 -3.66 -3.97 2.34
C LEU A 123 -2.25 -4.62 2.34
N GLY A 124 -2.12 -5.86 2.80
CA GLY A 124 -0.80 -6.49 3.00
C GLY A 124 0.04 -5.80 4.08
N ALA A 125 1.35 -5.99 4.00
CA ALA A 125 2.32 -5.38 4.93
C ALA A 125 2.71 -3.95 4.53
N VAL A 126 2.67 -3.65 3.23
CA VAL A 126 2.95 -2.33 2.67
C VAL A 126 1.76 -1.88 1.82
N PHE A 127 1.32 -0.64 2.00
CA PHE A 127 0.27 -0.05 1.18
C PHE A 127 0.81 1.14 0.37
N ILE A 128 0.61 1.13 -0.95
CA ILE A 128 1.07 2.18 -1.86
C ILE A 128 -0.14 2.92 -2.44
N SER A 129 -0.16 4.24 -2.33
CA SER A 129 -1.15 5.11 -2.98
C SER A 129 -0.49 6.07 -3.96
N ASN A 130 -1.07 6.22 -5.15
CA ASN A 130 -0.61 7.18 -6.15
C ASN A 130 -1.53 8.40 -6.14
N VAL A 131 -1.04 9.52 -5.61
CA VAL A 131 -1.79 10.79 -5.54
C VAL A 131 -1.39 11.77 -6.64
N ALA A 132 -0.44 11.38 -7.51
CA ALA A 132 -0.03 12.19 -8.66
C ALA A 132 -1.19 12.67 -9.56
N PRO A 133 -2.24 11.86 -9.85
CA PRO A 133 -3.36 12.33 -10.65
C PRO A 133 -4.14 13.49 -10.01
N LEU A 134 -4.00 13.70 -8.69
CA LEU A 134 -4.63 14.80 -7.96
C LEU A 134 -3.79 16.09 -7.98
N GLY A 135 -2.62 16.09 -8.64
CA GLY A 135 -1.77 17.27 -8.78
C GLY A 135 -0.98 17.65 -7.51
N VAL A 136 -1.02 16.82 -6.46
CA VAL A 136 -0.33 17.07 -5.20
C VAL A 136 1.07 16.44 -5.21
N GLU A 137 2.02 17.12 -4.57
CA GLU A 137 3.41 16.62 -4.48
C GLU A 137 3.64 15.75 -3.25
N GLU A 138 2.93 16.00 -2.16
CA GLU A 138 3.15 15.30 -0.87
C GLU A 138 1.81 15.04 -0.18
N VAL A 139 1.61 13.80 0.28
CA VAL A 139 0.45 13.39 1.07
C VAL A 139 0.89 12.35 2.09
N PHE A 140 0.54 12.52 3.35
CA PHE A 140 0.80 11.51 4.37
C PHE A 140 -0.42 10.61 4.52
N LEU A 141 -0.22 9.31 4.37
CA LEU A 141 -1.28 8.33 4.54
C LEU A 141 -1.39 7.97 6.02
N ALA A 142 -2.59 8.08 6.58
CA ALA A 142 -2.88 7.63 7.94
C ALA A 142 -3.23 6.13 7.93
N PRO A 143 -2.74 5.33 8.90
CA PRO A 143 -3.15 3.95 9.04
C PRO A 143 -4.67 3.82 9.24
N VAL A 144 -5.31 2.99 8.43
CA VAL A 144 -6.72 2.60 8.67
C VAL A 144 -6.77 1.38 9.60
N PRO A 145 -7.66 1.33 10.60
CA PRO A 145 -7.62 0.32 11.66
C PRO A 145 -7.49 -1.13 11.15
N PHE A 146 -8.38 -1.52 10.24
CA PHE A 146 -8.46 -2.90 9.72
C PHE A 146 -7.33 -3.29 8.76
N ALA A 147 -6.55 -2.34 8.26
CA ALA A 147 -5.47 -2.64 7.32
C ALA A 147 -4.28 -3.31 7.98
N ARG A 148 -3.88 -2.82 9.17
CA ARG A 148 -2.71 -3.29 9.92
C ARG A 148 -1.44 -3.45 9.09
N ALA A 149 -1.25 -2.61 8.07
CA ALA A 149 0.01 -2.54 7.32
C ALA A 149 1.04 -1.81 8.18
N ALA A 150 2.30 -2.26 8.15
CA ALA A 150 3.37 -1.62 8.91
C ALA A 150 3.85 -0.34 8.21
N VAL A 151 3.77 -0.29 6.88
CA VAL A 151 4.30 0.80 6.06
C VAL A 151 3.25 1.27 5.06
N TYR A 152 3.08 2.59 4.98
CA TYR A 152 2.24 3.26 4.00
C TYR A 152 3.09 4.22 3.17
N ILE A 153 2.93 4.19 1.86
CA ILE A 153 3.73 5.00 0.93
C ILE A 153 2.77 5.76 0.02
N SER A 154 2.90 7.08 -0.04
CA SER A 154 2.28 7.88 -1.09
C SER A 154 3.30 8.24 -2.16
N GLN A 155 2.82 8.43 -3.38
CA GLN A 155 3.61 8.95 -4.49
C GLN A 155 2.95 10.23 -5.04
N GLY A 156 3.70 11.33 -4.97
CA GLY A 156 3.31 12.61 -5.53
C GLY A 156 3.45 12.72 -7.04
N THR A 157 3.06 13.90 -7.53
CA THR A 157 3.22 14.35 -8.91
C THR A 157 4.70 14.43 -9.30
N ILE A 158 5.00 14.13 -10.57
CA ILE A 158 6.33 14.33 -11.13
C ILE A 158 6.48 15.82 -11.48
N THR A 159 7.45 16.49 -10.87
CA THR A 159 7.74 17.91 -11.08
C THR A 159 9.21 18.11 -11.50
N GLU A 160 9.48 19.22 -12.19
CA GLU A 160 10.85 19.65 -12.44
C GLU A 160 11.39 20.40 -11.22
N ARG A 161 12.63 20.09 -10.86
CA ARG A 161 13.30 20.64 -9.69
C ARG A 161 14.76 20.92 -10.03
N ALA A 162 15.25 22.05 -9.54
CA ALA A 162 16.67 22.37 -9.60
C ALA A 162 17.44 21.47 -8.64
N VAL A 163 18.46 20.76 -9.14
CA VAL A 163 19.41 19.98 -8.34
C VAL A 163 20.83 20.29 -8.76
N VAL A 164 21.78 20.10 -7.86
CA VAL A 164 23.21 20.20 -8.18
C VAL A 164 23.71 18.85 -8.66
N ARG A 165 24.28 18.79 -9.87
CA ARG A 165 25.03 17.65 -10.40
C ARG A 165 26.37 18.14 -10.92
N ASP A 166 27.45 17.55 -10.42
CA ASP A 166 28.83 17.89 -10.83
C ASP A 166 29.14 19.40 -10.77
N GLY A 167 28.61 20.08 -9.75
CA GLY A 167 28.79 21.52 -9.55
C GLY A 167 27.87 22.43 -10.38
N ALA A 168 27.05 21.87 -11.29
CA ALA A 168 26.09 22.63 -12.09
C ALA A 168 24.65 22.47 -11.56
N VAL A 169 23.87 23.56 -11.60
CA VAL A 169 22.42 23.51 -11.34
C VAL A 169 21.72 23.04 -12.61
N VAL A 170 21.05 21.90 -12.51
CA VAL A 170 20.31 21.30 -13.63
C VAL A 170 18.87 21.03 -13.24
N ALA A 171 17.95 21.18 -14.19
CA ALA A 171 16.56 20.78 -14.01
C ALA A 171 16.46 19.25 -14.14
N VAL A 172 15.84 18.60 -13.16
CA VAL A 172 15.57 17.16 -13.19
C VAL A 172 14.11 16.89 -12.88
N ARG A 173 13.53 15.91 -13.57
CA ARG A 173 12.21 15.38 -13.25
C ARG A 173 12.32 14.43 -12.06
N GLN A 174 11.59 14.73 -11.00
CA GLN A 174 11.52 13.88 -9.81
C GLN A 174 10.11 13.89 -9.22
N PHE A 175 9.84 13.01 -8.26
CA PHE A 175 8.60 12.97 -7.49
C PHE A 175 8.95 12.65 -6.04
N THR A 176 8.10 13.09 -5.10
CA THR A 176 8.27 12.76 -3.68
C THR A 176 7.56 11.45 -3.35
N LEU A 177 8.21 10.64 -2.51
CA LEU A 177 7.59 9.52 -1.80
C LEU A 177 7.48 9.91 -0.32
N CYS A 178 6.26 9.89 0.24
CA CYS A 178 6.07 10.04 1.68
C CYS A 178 5.85 8.65 2.30
N LEU A 179 6.65 8.30 3.31
CA LEU A 179 6.51 7.06 4.05
C LEU A 179 5.93 7.33 5.43
N THR A 180 4.86 6.63 5.79
CA THR A 180 4.32 6.57 7.15
C THR A 180 4.55 5.16 7.70
N GLY A 181 5.26 5.05 8.83
CA GLY A 181 5.44 3.80 9.57
C GLY A 181 4.48 3.68 10.76
N ASP A 182 3.95 2.49 10.99
CA ASP A 182 3.23 2.18 12.23
C ASP A 182 4.23 1.95 13.36
N HIS A 183 4.32 2.91 14.29
CA HIS A 183 5.33 2.89 15.34
C HIS A 183 5.18 1.72 16.34
N ARG A 184 4.07 0.97 16.28
CA ARG A 184 3.89 -0.27 17.03
C ARG A 184 4.71 -1.44 16.47
N LEU A 185 5.18 -1.33 15.22
CA LEU A 185 5.84 -2.40 14.46
C LEU A 185 7.24 -2.00 14.00
N VAL A 186 7.43 -0.74 13.59
CA VAL A 186 8.69 -0.22 13.07
C VAL A 186 9.04 1.13 13.70
N ASP A 187 10.32 1.47 13.79
CA ASP A 187 10.83 2.75 14.25
C ASP A 187 11.52 3.52 13.11
N GLY A 188 12.11 4.67 13.46
CA GLY A 188 12.80 5.53 12.49
C GLY A 188 13.99 4.86 11.79
N VAL A 189 14.70 3.96 12.46
CA VAL A 189 15.85 3.25 11.88
C VAL A 189 15.36 2.26 10.83
N GLN A 190 14.36 1.45 11.18
CA GLN A 190 13.76 0.48 10.27
C GLN A 190 13.10 1.16 9.07
N CYS A 191 12.43 2.29 9.29
CA CYS A 191 11.86 3.10 8.21
C CYS A 191 12.95 3.63 7.27
N ALA A 192 14.07 4.12 7.80
CA ALA A 192 15.17 4.63 6.99
C ALA A 192 15.83 3.53 6.13
N ILE A 193 16.12 2.36 6.72
CA ILE A 193 16.69 1.21 5.99
C ILE A 193 15.73 0.72 4.91
N PHE A 194 14.43 0.60 5.23
CA PHE A 194 13.41 0.19 4.26
C PHE A 194 13.34 1.19 3.10
N PHE A 195 13.30 2.50 3.40
CA PHE A 195 13.18 3.55 2.40
C PHE A 195 14.42 3.63 1.50
N ASP A 196 15.62 3.47 2.06
CA ASP A 196 16.86 3.43 1.29
C ASP A 196 16.89 2.22 0.34
N ALA A 197 16.53 1.03 0.82
CA ALA A 197 16.42 -0.17 -0.02
C ALA A 197 15.41 0.01 -1.16
N LEU A 198 14.24 0.57 -0.87
CA LEU A 198 13.21 0.90 -1.85
C LEU A 198 13.74 1.87 -2.92
N VAL A 199 14.33 3.00 -2.50
CA VAL A 199 14.82 4.04 -3.41
C VAL A 199 16.01 3.53 -4.22
N GLY A 200 16.91 2.76 -3.62
CA GLY A 200 18.04 2.14 -4.31
C GLY A 200 17.59 1.23 -5.45
N LEU A 201 16.54 0.43 -5.24
CA LEU A 201 15.94 -0.41 -6.28
C LEU A 201 15.19 0.39 -7.35
N LEU A 202 14.59 1.52 -6.99
CA LEU A 202 13.92 2.41 -7.96
C LEU A 202 14.90 3.19 -8.84
N LYS A 203 16.13 3.44 -8.33
CA LYS A 203 17.21 4.09 -9.09
C LYS A 203 17.90 3.14 -10.08
N ASP A 204 17.79 1.83 -9.85
CA ASP A 204 18.38 0.79 -10.69
C ASP A 204 17.33 -0.31 -10.99
N PRO A 205 16.37 -0.02 -11.90
CA PRO A 205 15.24 -0.89 -12.16
C PRO A 205 15.60 -2.23 -12.81
N ASP A 206 16.79 -2.39 -13.41
CA ASP A 206 17.25 -3.66 -13.99
C ASP A 206 17.38 -4.76 -12.93
N ARG A 207 17.63 -4.36 -11.68
CA ARG A 207 17.63 -5.26 -10.51
C ARG A 207 16.24 -5.80 -10.17
N LEU A 208 15.18 -5.27 -10.77
CA LEU A 208 13.81 -5.70 -10.53
C LEU A 208 13.33 -6.82 -11.46
N GLY A 209 14.12 -7.20 -12.48
CA GLY A 209 13.70 -8.12 -13.55
C GLY A 209 12.56 -7.58 -14.39
#